data_AF-A0A542KCP8-F1
#
_entry.id   AF-A0A542KCP8-F1
#
_cell.length_a   1.000
_cell.length_b   1.000
_cell.length_c   1.000
_cell.angle_alpha   90.00
_cell.angle_beta   90.00
_cell.angle_gamma   90.00
#
_symmetry.space_group_name_H-M   'P 1'
#
loop_
_entity.id
_entity.type
_entity.pdbx_description
1 polymer ?
#
loop_
_entity_poly.entity_id
_entity_poly.type
_entity_poly.pdbx_seq_one_letter_code
_entity_poly.pdbx_strand_id
1 'polypeptide(L)'
;MAHTDHQTMRRVLRREIAGTIGLLTDEHDFRAMRRYRTFAFDSHQTYLQQVEALLKTRASQGSHTTVALFDPQEYAEYCAKTGLDPDVPSSRTRFTAELATTGPTVPYQGQPLSDLVPVLVDEAVRQATWEYASTLLARVGACASCGEDIGRAAFTRASDLLVRILDTAGPGNRHLVCSVSATPETLLAVLHADADDNGALQLDEAEALEFTTVLALGIATRSPGGLVMRTSAPGTTDRIYGWRLRGEGLSPLTAGEVFDAYCTDIESGDLISPESDVDYCAPPDLGDEPETGGHHH
;
A
#
# COMPACT_ATOMS: atom_id res chain seq x y z
N MET A 1 51.83 -8.23 -6.14
CA MET A 1 50.84 -7.94 -7.19
C MET A 1 49.53 -8.66 -6.86
N ALA A 2 48.75 -8.15 -5.89
CA ALA A 2 47.48 -8.78 -5.46
C ALA A 2 46.42 -7.74 -5.01
N HIS A 3 46.65 -6.44 -5.25
CA HIS A 3 45.75 -5.37 -4.77
C HIS A 3 44.85 -4.80 -5.88
N THR A 4 45.12 -5.14 -7.14
CA THR A 4 44.38 -4.66 -8.32
C THR A 4 43.12 -5.49 -8.63
N ASP A 5 43.00 -6.69 -8.04
CA ASP A 5 41.91 -7.63 -8.36
C ASP A 5 40.66 -7.42 -7.49
N HIS A 6 40.83 -7.13 -6.19
CA HIS A 6 39.72 -6.89 -5.27
C HIS A 6 38.94 -5.60 -5.57
N GLN A 7 39.58 -4.55 -6.09
CA GLN A 7 38.88 -3.33 -6.49
C GLN A 7 38.07 -3.52 -7.77
N THR A 8 38.56 -4.35 -8.70
CA THR A 8 37.88 -4.67 -9.96
C THR A 8 36.68 -5.59 -9.70
N MET A 9 36.83 -6.63 -8.88
CA MET A 9 35.72 -7.47 -8.40
C MET A 9 34.68 -6.68 -7.59
N ARG A 10 35.08 -5.78 -6.68
CA ARG A 10 34.14 -4.90 -5.97
C ARG A 10 33.39 -3.94 -6.90
N ARG A 11 34.01 -3.55 -8.01
CA ARG A 11 33.39 -2.67 -9.02
C ARG A 11 32.43 -3.44 -9.93
N VAL A 12 32.72 -4.71 -10.23
CA VAL A 12 31.82 -5.64 -10.93
C VAL A 12 30.62 -5.98 -10.04
N LEU A 13 30.86 -6.34 -8.77
CA LEU A 13 29.79 -6.59 -7.79
C LEU A 13 28.96 -5.33 -7.51
N ARG A 14 29.55 -4.13 -7.42
CA ARG A 14 28.79 -2.85 -7.34
C ARG A 14 27.95 -2.54 -8.57
N ARG A 15 28.26 -3.12 -9.73
CA ARG A 15 27.49 -3.00 -10.97
C ARG A 15 26.29 -3.95 -10.98
N GLU A 16 26.41 -5.08 -10.26
CA GLU A 16 25.35 -6.07 -10.01
C GLU A 16 24.47 -5.72 -8.80
N ILE A 17 24.92 -4.85 -7.88
CA ILE A 17 24.12 -4.41 -6.73
C ILE A 17 22.98 -3.51 -7.22
N ALA A 18 21.75 -3.99 -7.01
CA ALA A 18 20.56 -3.16 -7.08
C ALA A 18 20.74 -1.93 -6.19
N GLY A 19 20.57 -0.74 -6.77
CA GLY A 19 20.78 0.52 -6.05
C GLY A 19 19.46 1.18 -5.69
N THR A 20 19.29 1.61 -4.45
CA THR A 20 18.15 2.45 -4.06
C THR A 20 18.50 3.93 -4.24
N ILE A 21 17.55 4.71 -4.76
CA ILE A 21 17.62 6.16 -4.83
C ILE A 21 16.47 6.72 -4.01
N GLY A 22 16.77 7.55 -3.00
CA GLY A 22 15.75 8.33 -2.30
C GLY A 22 15.30 9.51 -3.17
N LEU A 23 13.98 9.65 -3.33
CA LEU A 23 13.35 10.67 -4.16
C LEU A 23 12.48 11.60 -3.32
N LEU A 24 12.68 12.91 -3.48
CA LEU A 24 11.79 13.96 -2.97
C LEU A 24 10.68 14.18 -4.00
N THR A 25 9.48 13.70 -3.71
CA THR A 25 8.37 13.65 -4.66
C THR A 25 7.68 15.01 -4.85
N ASP A 26 7.74 15.89 -3.85
CA ASP A 26 7.13 17.21 -3.89
C ASP A 26 8.07 18.38 -3.53
N GLU A 27 7.59 19.59 -3.80
CA GLU A 27 8.31 20.85 -3.63
C GLU A 27 8.47 21.26 -2.16
N HIS A 28 7.54 20.88 -1.27
CA HIS A 28 7.63 21.15 0.17
C HIS A 28 8.82 20.39 0.77
N ASP A 29 8.91 19.09 0.49
CA ASP A 29 9.99 18.23 0.94
C ASP A 29 11.34 18.64 0.35
N PHE A 30 11.34 19.01 -0.93
CA PHE A 30 12.53 19.58 -1.57
C PHE A 30 13.04 20.83 -0.83
N ARG A 31 12.16 21.75 -0.45
CA ARG A 31 12.52 22.96 0.31
C ARG A 31 13.00 22.63 1.71
N ALA A 32 12.43 21.63 2.37
CA ALA A 32 12.92 21.18 3.67
C ALA A 32 14.38 20.71 3.58
N MET A 33 14.76 20.01 2.51
CA MET A 33 16.15 19.59 2.28
C MET A 33 17.10 20.72 1.92
N ARG A 34 16.62 21.81 1.31
CA ARG A 34 17.44 23.00 0.96
C ARG A 34 18.06 23.72 2.16
N ARG A 35 17.62 23.43 3.39
CA ARG A 35 18.26 23.94 4.61
C ARG A 35 19.66 23.37 4.84
N TYR A 36 19.97 22.22 4.25
CA TYR A 36 21.28 21.57 4.34
C TYR A 36 22.20 22.07 3.21
N ARG A 37 23.36 22.63 3.56
CA ARG A 37 24.26 23.30 2.62
C ARG A 37 24.81 22.36 1.55
N THR A 38 24.95 21.08 1.87
CA THR A 38 25.43 20.05 0.95
C THR A 38 24.34 19.52 0.01
N PHE A 39 23.09 19.96 0.16
CA PHE A 39 21.99 19.70 -0.77
C PHE A 39 21.88 20.84 -1.79
N ALA A 40 22.78 20.83 -2.78
CA ALA A 40 23.02 21.95 -3.68
C ALA A 40 22.21 21.88 -5.00
N PHE A 41 20.90 21.66 -4.92
CA PHE A 41 19.99 21.72 -6.07
C PHE A 41 19.20 23.03 -6.09
N ASP A 42 19.10 23.70 -7.23
CA ASP A 42 18.50 25.05 -7.28
C ASP A 42 16.97 25.08 -7.34
N SER A 43 16.35 24.07 -7.97
CA SER A 43 14.90 23.92 -8.07
C SER A 43 14.49 22.45 -8.05
N HIS A 44 13.26 22.17 -7.63
CA HIS A 44 12.71 20.81 -7.64
C HIS A 44 12.63 20.23 -9.05
N GLN A 45 12.22 21.03 -10.04
CA GLN A 45 12.18 20.60 -11.44
C GLN A 45 13.56 20.16 -11.95
N THR A 46 14.61 20.94 -11.68
CA THR A 46 15.99 20.58 -12.04
C THR A 46 16.46 19.33 -11.29
N TYR A 47 16.09 19.19 -10.02
CA TYR A 47 16.38 18.00 -9.23
C TYR A 47 15.76 16.74 -9.85
N LEU A 48 14.46 16.77 -10.17
CA LEU A 48 13.76 15.63 -10.79
C LEU A 48 14.38 15.27 -12.16
N GLN A 49 14.68 16.27 -13.00
CA GLN A 49 15.35 16.03 -14.29
C GLN A 49 16.72 15.35 -14.12
N GLN A 50 17.51 15.76 -13.13
CA GLN A 50 18.82 15.16 -12.87
C GLN A 50 18.71 13.74 -12.30
N VAL A 51 17.75 13.49 -11.41
CA VAL A 51 17.48 12.14 -10.89
C VAL A 51 16.97 11.22 -12.00
N GLU A 52 16.07 11.69 -12.87
CA GLU A 52 15.60 10.91 -14.01
C GLU A 52 16.73 10.56 -14.98
N ALA A 53 17.62 11.52 -15.29
CA ALA A 53 18.79 11.25 -16.12
C ALA A 53 19.71 10.19 -15.49
N LEU A 54 19.88 10.22 -14.16
CA LEU A 54 20.65 9.22 -13.42
C LEU A 54 19.99 7.84 -13.48
N LEU A 55 18.66 7.77 -13.29
CA LEU A 55 17.88 6.53 -13.38
C LEU A 55 17.99 5.91 -14.78
N LYS A 56 17.79 6.69 -15.84
CA LYS A 56 17.96 6.27 -17.24
C LYS A 56 19.37 5.75 -17.51
N THR A 57 20.38 6.44 -16.98
CA THR A 57 21.79 6.01 -17.09
C THR A 57 22.01 4.66 -16.42
N ARG A 58 21.46 4.41 -15.22
CA ARG A 58 21.59 3.11 -14.53
C ARG A 58 20.83 2.00 -15.24
N ALA A 59 19.62 2.27 -15.71
CA ALA A 59 18.83 1.31 -16.46
C ALA A 59 19.54 0.87 -17.76
N SER A 60 20.12 1.81 -18.52
CA SER A 60 20.89 1.49 -19.73
C SER A 60 22.17 0.66 -19.47
N GLN A 61 22.66 0.64 -18.22
CA GLN A 61 23.81 -0.16 -17.80
C GLN A 61 23.41 -1.55 -17.28
N GLY A 62 22.12 -1.89 -17.30
CA GLY A 62 21.58 -3.16 -16.82
C GLY A 62 21.46 -3.26 -15.30
N SER A 63 21.56 -2.13 -14.57
CA SER A 63 21.42 -2.14 -13.11
C SER A 63 19.96 -2.02 -12.71
N HIS A 64 19.47 -3.00 -11.94
CA HIS A 64 18.18 -2.88 -11.24
C HIS A 64 18.26 -1.70 -10.27
N THR A 65 17.35 -0.74 -10.42
CA THR A 65 17.31 0.44 -9.56
C THR A 65 15.96 0.51 -8.90
N THR A 66 15.96 0.72 -7.60
CA THR A 66 14.74 0.90 -6.81
C THR A 66 14.68 2.37 -6.40
N VAL A 67 13.49 2.94 -6.34
CA VAL A 67 13.26 4.29 -5.86
C VAL A 67 12.48 4.21 -4.56
N ALA A 68 12.94 4.95 -3.56
CA ALA A 68 12.27 5.06 -2.27
C ALA A 68 11.80 6.49 -2.05
N LEU A 69 10.67 6.67 -1.37
CA LEU A 69 10.23 8.00 -0.96
C LEU A 69 11.19 8.50 0.13
N PHE A 70 11.72 9.71 -0.05
CA PHE A 70 12.61 10.33 0.91
C PHE A 70 11.86 11.42 1.66
N ASP A 71 11.45 11.12 2.88
CA ASP A 71 10.84 12.09 3.78
C ASP A 71 11.93 12.87 4.55
N PRO A 72 12.02 14.21 4.42
CA PRO A 72 13.00 15.03 5.13
C PRO A 72 12.83 15.09 6.65
N GLN A 73 11.62 14.92 7.16
CA GLN A 73 11.31 14.84 8.58
C GLN A 73 11.81 13.50 9.15
N GLU A 74 11.46 12.37 8.52
CA GLU A 74 11.98 11.06 8.92
C GLU A 74 13.52 11.03 8.87
N TYR A 75 14.11 11.64 7.84
CA TYR A 75 15.56 11.78 7.74
C TYR A 75 16.17 12.53 8.94
N ALA A 76 15.53 13.63 9.36
CA ALA A 76 15.98 14.42 10.50
C ALA A 76 15.87 13.62 11.81
N GLU A 77 14.78 12.88 11.99
CA GLU A 77 14.55 11.99 13.14
C GLU A 77 15.57 10.85 13.17
N TYR A 78 15.82 10.22 12.03
CA TYR A 78 16.86 9.20 11.86
C TYR A 78 18.24 9.72 12.26
N CYS A 79 18.63 10.91 11.76
CA CYS A 79 19.90 11.54 12.12
C CYS A 79 19.98 11.87 13.61
N ALA A 80 18.92 12.40 14.20
CA ALA A 80 18.87 12.69 15.63
C ALA A 80 19.01 11.41 16.48
N LYS A 81 18.29 10.34 16.13
CA LYS A 81 18.33 9.04 16.81
C LYS A 81 19.69 8.36 16.72
N THR A 82 20.39 8.52 15.59
CA THR A 82 21.67 7.84 15.32
C THR A 82 22.90 8.71 15.60
N GLY A 83 22.71 9.98 15.98
CA GLY A 83 23.80 10.94 16.21
C GLY A 83 24.57 11.31 14.95
N LEU A 84 23.92 11.26 13.78
CA LEU A 84 24.52 11.63 12.50
C LEU A 84 24.28 13.12 12.19
N ASP A 85 25.25 13.75 11.53
CA ASP A 85 25.08 15.09 10.98
C ASP A 85 24.17 15.03 9.74
N PRO A 86 23.02 15.72 9.72
CA PRO A 86 22.12 15.71 8.58
C PRO A 86 22.63 16.51 7.35
N ASP A 87 23.67 17.36 7.51
CA ASP A 87 24.26 18.12 6.41
C ASP A 87 25.45 17.41 5.74
N VAL A 88 25.66 16.10 5.95
CA VAL A 88 26.70 15.36 5.21
C VAL A 88 26.12 14.34 4.23
N PRO A 89 26.66 14.24 2.99
CA PRO A 89 26.17 13.29 1.98
C PRO A 89 26.14 11.84 2.46
N SER A 90 27.10 11.43 3.29
CA SER A 90 27.16 10.06 3.82
C SER A 90 25.98 9.72 4.72
N SER A 91 25.42 10.68 5.45
CA SER A 91 24.23 10.46 6.30
C SER A 91 23.00 10.23 5.44
N ARG A 92 22.84 10.99 4.35
CA ARG A 92 21.78 10.76 3.36
C ARG A 92 21.91 9.38 2.72
N THR A 93 23.11 8.97 2.33
CA THR A 93 23.34 7.62 1.78
C THR A 93 22.98 6.52 2.77
N ARG A 94 23.28 6.70 4.07
CA ARG A 94 22.88 5.74 5.12
C ARG A 94 21.37 5.68 5.29
N PHE A 95 20.69 6.82 5.29
CA PHE A 95 19.23 6.85 5.35
C PHE A 95 18.58 6.23 4.11
N THR A 96 19.10 6.49 2.90
CA THR A 96 18.63 5.79 1.69
C THR A 96 18.84 4.27 1.76
N ALA A 97 19.89 3.80 2.45
CA ALA A 97 20.09 2.37 2.68
C ALA A 97 19.09 1.81 3.70
N GLU A 98 18.69 2.58 4.70
CA GLU A 98 17.61 2.22 5.64
C GLU A 98 16.27 2.08 4.88
N LEU A 99 15.93 3.09 4.07
CA LEU A 99 14.73 3.10 3.23
C LEU A 99 14.69 1.90 2.28
N ALA A 100 15.83 1.45 1.75
CA ALA A 100 15.90 0.28 0.88
C ALA A 100 15.42 -1.02 1.56
N THR A 101 15.38 -1.05 2.89
CA THR A 101 15.02 -2.24 3.69
C THR A 101 13.69 -2.10 4.41
N THR A 102 13.25 -0.88 4.67
CA THR A 102 12.12 -0.59 5.57
C THR A 102 11.11 0.39 4.98
N GLY A 103 11.50 1.17 3.98
CA GLY A 103 10.66 2.23 3.43
C GLY A 103 9.90 1.81 2.18
N PRO A 104 8.93 2.63 1.75
CA PRO A 104 8.14 2.38 0.56
C PRO A 104 9.04 2.45 -0.66
N THR A 105 9.06 1.37 -1.44
CA THR A 105 9.98 1.23 -2.57
C THR A 105 9.30 0.71 -3.83
N VAL A 106 9.65 1.33 -4.95
CA VAL A 106 9.15 0.93 -6.27
C VAL A 106 10.32 0.61 -7.22
N PRO A 107 10.24 -0.46 -8.02
CA PRO A 107 11.25 -0.75 -9.02
C PRO A 107 11.19 0.27 -10.17
N TYR A 108 12.35 0.78 -10.57
CA TYR A 108 12.47 1.59 -11.79
C TYR A 108 12.59 0.68 -13.01
N GLN A 109 11.66 0.82 -13.95
CA GLN A 109 11.54 0.01 -15.16
C GLN A 109 11.81 0.81 -16.45
N GLY A 110 12.28 2.06 -16.34
CA GLY A 110 12.59 2.93 -17.49
C GLY A 110 11.50 3.95 -17.83
N GLN A 111 10.41 3.99 -17.06
CA GLN A 111 9.34 4.97 -17.19
C GLN A 111 9.81 6.40 -16.85
N PRO A 112 9.10 7.45 -17.29
CA PRO A 112 9.30 8.82 -16.81
C PRO A 112 9.02 8.96 -15.31
N LEU A 113 9.64 9.95 -14.66
CA LEU A 113 9.34 10.25 -13.26
C LEU A 113 7.90 10.73 -13.04
N SER A 114 7.26 11.35 -14.04
CA SER A 114 5.85 11.74 -13.97
C SER A 114 4.92 10.55 -13.73
N ASP A 115 5.32 9.36 -14.18
CA ASP A 115 4.53 8.15 -14.10
C ASP A 115 4.94 7.32 -12.87
N LEU A 116 6.21 7.41 -12.46
CA LEU A 116 6.74 6.74 -11.26
C LEU A 116 6.31 7.40 -9.95
N VAL A 117 6.29 8.73 -9.90
CA VAL A 117 6.04 9.48 -8.66
C VAL A 117 4.67 9.16 -8.06
N PRO A 118 3.55 9.15 -8.82
CA PRO A 118 2.26 8.75 -8.28
C PRO A 118 2.28 7.36 -7.65
N VAL A 119 2.85 6.37 -8.35
CA VAL A 119 2.95 4.99 -7.85
C VAL A 119 3.76 4.92 -6.54
N LEU A 120 4.85 5.69 -6.43
CA LEU A 120 5.65 5.74 -5.21
C LEU A 120 4.92 6.41 -4.04
N VAL A 121 4.10 7.44 -4.32
CA VAL A 121 3.28 8.09 -3.31
C VAL A 121 2.19 7.13 -2.83
N ASP A 122 1.51 6.45 -3.74
CA ASP A 122 0.50 5.44 -3.41
C ASP A 122 1.11 4.33 -2.54
N GLU A 123 2.31 3.87 -2.87
CA GLU A 123 3.07 2.90 -2.08
C GLU A 123 3.37 3.40 -0.65
N ALA A 124 3.75 4.67 -0.52
CA ALA A 124 4.01 5.28 0.79
C ALA A 124 2.74 5.43 1.63
N VAL A 125 1.62 5.83 1.01
CA VAL A 125 0.31 5.91 1.68
C VAL A 125 -0.13 4.53 2.18
N ARG A 126 0.04 3.51 1.34
CA ARG A 126 -0.25 2.12 1.70
C ARG A 126 0.56 1.67 2.92
N GLN A 127 1.87 1.87 2.89
CA GLN A 127 2.73 1.49 4.01
C GLN A 127 2.32 2.23 5.30
N ALA A 128 2.06 3.54 5.22
CA ALA A 128 1.62 4.33 6.36
C ALA A 128 0.27 3.84 6.94
N THR A 129 -0.68 3.50 6.07
CA THR A 129 -1.98 2.93 6.47
C THR A 129 -1.80 1.59 7.19
N TRP A 130 -0.96 0.70 6.65
CA TRP A 130 -0.66 -0.58 7.27
C TRP A 130 0.01 -0.41 8.65
N GLU A 131 1.02 0.46 8.77
CA GLU A 131 1.71 0.73 10.04
C GLU A 131 0.77 1.31 11.10
N TYR A 132 -0.10 2.24 10.69
CA TYR A 132 -1.09 2.84 11.56
C TYR A 132 -2.12 1.80 12.03
N ALA A 133 -2.71 1.03 11.11
CA ALA A 133 -3.69 -0.01 11.43
C ALA A 133 -3.09 -1.10 12.33
N SER A 134 -1.86 -1.53 12.04
CA SER A 134 -1.11 -2.49 12.86
C SER A 134 -0.88 -1.97 14.28
N THR A 135 -0.52 -0.69 14.41
CA THR A 135 -0.35 -0.04 15.72
C THR A 135 -1.65 0.00 16.50
N LEU A 136 -2.77 0.29 15.85
CA LEU A 136 -4.08 0.31 16.50
C LEU A 136 -4.52 -1.10 16.92
N LEU A 137 -4.35 -2.11 16.06
CA LEU A 137 -4.64 -3.51 16.38
C LEU A 137 -3.86 -4.00 17.59
N ALA A 138 -2.56 -3.71 17.64
CA ALA A 138 -1.70 -4.07 18.77
C ALA A 138 -2.15 -3.42 20.10
N ARG A 139 -2.86 -2.28 20.06
CA ARG A 139 -3.38 -1.59 21.24
C ARG A 139 -4.70 -2.13 21.76
N VAL A 140 -5.43 -2.94 20.98
CA VAL A 140 -6.72 -3.52 21.41
C VAL A 140 -6.52 -4.46 22.61
N GLY A 141 -5.43 -5.23 22.60
CA GLY A 141 -5.06 -6.11 23.70
C GLY A 141 -5.86 -7.42 23.75
N ALA A 142 -5.82 -8.06 24.92
CA ALA A 142 -6.45 -9.35 25.13
C ALA A 142 -7.88 -9.22 25.69
N CYS A 143 -8.74 -10.16 25.32
CA CYS A 143 -10.08 -10.29 25.83
C CYS A 143 -10.08 -10.54 27.35
N ALA A 144 -10.85 -9.74 28.09
CA ALA A 144 -10.88 -9.81 29.55
C ALA A 144 -11.49 -11.12 30.10
N SER A 145 -12.31 -11.84 29.31
CA SER A 145 -12.96 -13.08 29.76
C SER A 145 -12.15 -14.34 29.46
N CYS A 146 -11.55 -14.45 28.26
CA CYS A 146 -10.85 -15.65 27.81
C CYS A 146 -9.32 -15.48 27.66
N GLY A 147 -8.80 -14.25 27.70
CA GLY A 147 -7.37 -13.96 27.56
C GLY A 147 -6.84 -14.04 26.12
N GLU A 148 -7.70 -14.22 25.12
CA GLU A 148 -7.30 -14.26 23.72
C GLU A 148 -6.89 -12.87 23.19
N ASP A 149 -5.85 -12.81 22.36
CA ASP A 149 -5.45 -11.60 21.66
C ASP A 149 -6.49 -11.24 20.59
N ILE A 150 -7.22 -10.15 20.83
CA ILE A 150 -8.33 -9.70 19.97
C ILE A 150 -7.80 -9.31 18.58
N GLY A 151 -6.64 -8.66 18.52
CA GLY A 151 -6.04 -8.23 17.26
C GLY A 151 -5.68 -9.42 16.39
N ARG A 152 -5.07 -10.44 16.97
CA ARG A 152 -4.74 -11.68 16.25
C ARG A 152 -5.99 -12.44 15.79
N ALA A 153 -7.00 -12.58 16.66
CA ALA A 153 -8.25 -13.25 16.31
C ALA A 153 -8.99 -12.52 15.16
N ALA A 154 -9.04 -11.19 15.21
CA ALA A 154 -9.62 -10.37 14.16
C ALA A 154 -8.85 -10.48 12.83
N PHE A 155 -7.51 -10.55 12.88
CA PHE A 155 -6.69 -10.74 11.69
C PHE A 155 -6.97 -12.09 11.00
N THR A 156 -7.00 -13.18 11.77
CA THR A 156 -7.36 -14.51 11.23
C THR A 156 -8.74 -14.47 10.57
N ARG A 157 -9.72 -13.85 11.22
CA ARG A 157 -11.07 -13.74 10.66
C ARG A 157 -11.12 -12.89 9.40
N ALA A 158 -10.40 -11.79 9.37
CA ALA A 158 -10.28 -10.94 8.18
C ALA A 158 -9.65 -11.71 7.01
N SER A 159 -8.61 -12.51 7.26
CA SER A 159 -8.00 -13.36 6.24
C SER A 159 -8.99 -14.38 5.69
N ASP A 160 -9.75 -15.06 6.56
CA ASP A 160 -10.75 -16.04 6.15
C ASP A 160 -11.87 -15.39 5.32
N LEU A 161 -12.32 -14.20 5.72
CA LEU A 161 -13.31 -13.42 4.95
C LEU A 161 -12.76 -13.03 3.58
N LEU A 162 -11.51 -12.58 3.49
CA LEU A 162 -10.88 -12.20 2.23
C LEU A 162 -10.81 -13.40 1.26
N VAL A 163 -10.37 -14.56 1.74
CA VAL A 163 -10.33 -15.79 0.93
C VAL A 163 -11.72 -16.14 0.40
N ARG A 164 -12.75 -16.13 1.26
CA ARG A 164 -14.13 -16.41 0.85
C ARG A 164 -14.63 -15.44 -0.20
N ILE A 165 -14.34 -14.13 -0.06
CA ILE A 165 -14.73 -13.12 -1.07
C ILE A 165 -14.06 -13.42 -2.41
N LEU A 166 -12.75 -13.68 -2.41
CA LEU A 166 -12.00 -13.95 -3.64
C LEU A 166 -12.51 -15.22 -4.36
N ASP A 167 -12.89 -16.25 -3.60
CA ASP A 167 -13.47 -17.50 -4.08
C ASP A 167 -14.86 -17.33 -4.71
N THR A 168 -15.62 -16.28 -4.33
CA THR A 168 -16.94 -16.03 -4.92
C THR A 168 -16.89 -15.43 -6.32
N ALA A 169 -15.77 -14.83 -6.70
CA ALA A 169 -15.65 -14.13 -7.96
C ALA A 169 -15.35 -15.10 -9.11
N GLY A 170 -15.99 -14.85 -10.26
CA GLY A 170 -15.74 -15.58 -11.50
C GLY A 170 -14.36 -15.29 -12.10
N PRO A 171 -14.06 -15.83 -13.30
CA PRO A 171 -12.81 -15.52 -14.00
C PRO A 171 -12.72 -14.01 -14.32
N GLY A 172 -11.51 -13.45 -14.26
CA GLY A 172 -11.25 -12.03 -14.50
C GLY A 172 -10.44 -11.37 -13.40
N ASN A 173 -10.22 -10.07 -13.54
CA ASN A 173 -9.54 -9.25 -12.55
C ASN A 173 -10.52 -8.82 -11.47
N ARG A 174 -10.03 -8.72 -10.24
CA ARG A 174 -10.79 -8.24 -9.09
C ARG A 174 -10.09 -7.02 -8.53
N HIS A 175 -10.86 -5.97 -8.28
CA HIS A 175 -10.42 -4.79 -7.55
C HIS A 175 -11.31 -4.66 -6.32
N LEU A 176 -10.72 -4.85 -5.14
CA LEU A 176 -11.38 -4.74 -3.86
C LEU A 176 -10.98 -3.44 -3.18
N VAL A 177 -11.94 -2.78 -2.55
CA VAL A 177 -11.71 -1.60 -1.70
C VAL A 177 -12.36 -1.85 -0.35
N CYS A 178 -11.58 -1.75 0.73
CA CYS A 178 -12.06 -1.79 2.10
C CYS A 178 -11.98 -0.40 2.71
N SER A 179 -13.06 0.03 3.36
CA SER A 179 -13.12 1.26 4.14
C SER A 179 -13.52 0.97 5.57
N VAL A 180 -12.76 1.51 6.53
CA VAL A 180 -13.06 1.39 7.96
C VAL A 180 -12.97 2.77 8.58
N SER A 181 -14.07 3.19 9.22
CA SER A 181 -14.10 4.43 9.99
C SER A 181 -13.15 4.30 11.19
N ALA A 182 -12.08 5.07 11.22
CA ALA A 182 -11.20 5.17 12.37
C ALA A 182 -11.09 6.64 12.81
N THR A 183 -10.65 6.88 14.04
CA THR A 183 -10.27 8.23 14.49
C THR A 183 -8.77 8.39 14.33
N PRO A 184 -8.25 9.48 13.73
CA PRO A 184 -9.00 10.67 13.30
C PRO A 184 -9.68 10.56 11.93
N GLU A 185 -9.25 9.63 11.06
CA GLU A 185 -9.68 9.54 9.66
C GLU A 185 -10.06 8.11 9.25
N THR A 186 -10.89 7.97 8.22
CA THR A 186 -11.26 6.69 7.61
C THR A 186 -10.04 6.06 6.95
N LEU A 187 -9.76 4.80 7.27
CA LEU A 187 -8.73 4.02 6.60
C LEU A 187 -9.30 3.37 5.35
N LEU A 188 -8.54 3.44 4.27
CA LEU A 188 -8.85 2.82 2.98
C LEU A 188 -7.71 1.88 2.61
N ALA A 189 -8.06 0.69 2.15
CA ALA A 189 -7.09 -0.25 1.57
C ALA A 189 -7.64 -0.80 0.26
N VAL A 190 -6.75 -0.96 -0.72
CA VAL A 190 -7.06 -1.46 -2.05
C VAL A 190 -6.32 -2.76 -2.26
N LEU A 191 -7.00 -3.74 -2.87
CA LEU A 191 -6.40 -5.00 -3.26
C LEU A 191 -6.77 -5.36 -4.69
N HIS A 192 -5.76 -5.56 -5.51
CA HIS A 192 -5.86 -6.11 -6.85
C HIS A 192 -5.60 -7.61 -6.82
N ALA A 193 -6.50 -8.36 -7.44
CA ALA A 193 -6.34 -9.80 -7.66
C ALA A 193 -6.54 -10.07 -9.15
N ASP A 194 -5.43 -10.08 -9.89
CA ASP A 194 -5.43 -10.29 -11.33
C ASP A 194 -5.39 -11.78 -11.66
N ALA A 195 -6.12 -12.18 -12.70
CA ALA A 195 -6.02 -13.55 -13.21
C ALA A 195 -4.80 -13.64 -14.14
N ASP A 196 -3.91 -14.60 -13.90
CA ASP A 196 -2.82 -14.89 -14.83
C ASP A 196 -3.32 -15.61 -16.10
N ASP A 197 -2.40 -15.86 -17.04
CA ASP A 197 -2.69 -16.56 -18.31
C ASP A 197 -3.28 -17.97 -18.12
N ASN A 198 -3.10 -18.58 -16.93
CA ASN A 198 -3.63 -19.88 -16.56
C ASN A 198 -4.92 -19.78 -15.71
N GLY A 199 -5.39 -18.56 -15.43
CA GLY A 199 -6.56 -18.27 -14.62
C GLY A 199 -6.33 -18.36 -13.11
N ALA A 200 -5.08 -18.48 -12.64
CA ALA A 200 -4.77 -18.41 -11.22
C ALA A 200 -4.72 -16.96 -10.76
N LEU A 201 -5.24 -16.70 -9.56
CA LEU A 201 -5.21 -15.38 -8.94
C LEU A 201 -3.80 -15.03 -8.48
N GLN A 202 -3.32 -13.88 -8.95
CA GLN A 202 -2.10 -13.25 -8.48
C GLN A 202 -2.47 -12.08 -7.58
N LEU A 203 -1.93 -12.09 -6.36
CA LEU A 203 -2.15 -11.07 -5.34
C LEU A 203 -0.80 -10.47 -4.99
N ASP A 204 -0.74 -9.14 -4.89
CA ASP A 204 0.40 -8.51 -4.23
C ASP A 204 0.34 -8.80 -2.74
N GLU A 205 1.41 -9.37 -2.18
CA GLU A 205 1.45 -9.79 -0.78
C GLU A 205 1.29 -8.61 0.18
N ALA A 206 1.83 -7.44 -0.18
CA ALA A 206 1.75 -6.25 0.66
C ALA A 206 0.35 -5.61 0.57
N GLU A 207 -0.33 -5.64 -0.58
CA GLU A 207 -1.72 -5.18 -0.70
C GLU A 207 -2.63 -6.10 0.11
N ALA A 208 -2.45 -7.42 0.00
CA ALA A 208 -3.23 -8.39 0.75
C ALA A 208 -3.04 -8.22 2.27
N LEU A 209 -1.81 -7.94 2.71
CA LEU A 209 -1.48 -7.70 4.11
C LEU A 209 -2.11 -6.40 4.62
N GLU A 210 -1.97 -5.28 3.91
CA GLU A 210 -2.60 -4.00 4.25
C GLU A 210 -4.13 -4.18 4.34
N PHE A 211 -4.74 -4.70 3.27
CA PHE A 211 -6.18 -4.90 3.17
C PHE A 211 -6.73 -5.73 4.32
N THR A 212 -6.07 -6.86 4.62
CA THR A 212 -6.45 -7.73 5.74
C THR A 212 -6.29 -7.00 7.07
N THR A 213 -5.24 -6.19 7.25
CA THR A 213 -5.00 -5.43 8.48
C THR A 213 -6.08 -4.36 8.71
N VAL A 214 -6.49 -3.63 7.66
CA VAL A 214 -7.57 -2.64 7.75
C VAL A 214 -8.90 -3.31 8.08
N LEU A 215 -9.25 -4.41 7.39
CA LEU A 215 -10.47 -5.17 7.68
C LEU A 215 -10.46 -5.71 9.12
N ALA A 216 -9.34 -6.26 9.56
CA ALA A 216 -9.15 -6.76 10.93
C ALA A 216 -9.33 -5.65 11.97
N LEU A 217 -8.82 -4.44 11.71
CA LEU A 217 -9.02 -3.30 12.60
C LEU A 217 -10.51 -2.99 12.76
N GLY A 218 -11.26 -2.98 11.65
CA GLY A 218 -12.71 -2.75 11.68
C GLY A 218 -13.44 -3.80 12.52
N ILE A 219 -13.07 -5.07 12.36
CA ILE A 219 -13.60 -6.20 13.16
C ILE A 219 -13.27 -6.03 14.65
N ALA A 220 -11.99 -5.84 14.98
CA ALA A 220 -11.51 -5.76 16.37
C ALA A 220 -12.12 -4.58 17.14
N THR A 221 -12.32 -3.45 16.46
CA THR A 221 -12.88 -2.23 17.05
C THR A 221 -14.39 -2.10 16.90
N ARG A 222 -15.03 -3.03 16.16
CA ARG A 222 -16.43 -2.96 15.73
C ARG A 222 -16.79 -1.63 15.05
N SER A 223 -15.82 -1.06 14.35
CA SER A 223 -16.00 0.23 13.69
C SER A 223 -16.84 0.07 12.42
N PRO A 224 -17.69 1.05 12.09
CA PRO A 224 -18.42 1.05 10.82
C PRO A 224 -17.46 0.98 9.64
N GLY A 225 -17.80 0.18 8.63
CA GLY A 225 -17.01 0.03 7.43
C GLY A 225 -17.76 -0.63 6.29
N GLY A 226 -17.13 -0.68 5.13
CA GLY A 226 -17.65 -1.31 3.93
C GLY A 226 -16.54 -1.98 3.15
N LEU A 227 -16.92 -2.95 2.33
CA LEU A 227 -16.06 -3.59 1.36
C LEU A 227 -16.80 -3.62 0.03
N VAL A 228 -16.13 -3.21 -1.04
CA VAL A 228 -16.65 -3.35 -2.41
C VAL A 228 -15.67 -4.17 -3.22
N MET A 229 -16.20 -4.97 -4.14
CA MET A 229 -15.41 -5.74 -5.11
C MET A 229 -15.97 -5.47 -6.50
N ARG A 230 -15.13 -4.94 -7.38
CA ARG A 230 -15.35 -4.87 -8.82
C ARG A 230 -14.71 -6.08 -9.47
N THR A 231 -15.45 -6.77 -10.33
CA THR A 231 -14.92 -7.83 -11.19
C THR A 231 -15.00 -7.38 -12.64
N SER A 232 -13.90 -7.49 -13.35
CA SER A 232 -13.77 -7.07 -14.75
C SER A 232 -13.17 -8.19 -15.58
N ALA A 233 -13.73 -8.45 -16.77
CA ALA A 233 -13.19 -9.40 -17.73
C ALA A 233 -13.37 -8.92 -19.17
N PRO A 234 -12.44 -9.26 -20.09
CA PRO A 234 -12.53 -8.80 -21.48
C PRO A 234 -13.85 -9.20 -22.15
N GLY A 235 -14.56 -8.21 -22.71
CA GLY A 235 -15.79 -8.43 -23.47
C GLY A 235 -17.04 -8.69 -22.61
N THR A 236 -16.96 -8.50 -21.29
CA THR A 236 -18.10 -8.59 -20.37
C THR A 236 -18.32 -7.28 -19.66
N THR A 237 -19.57 -7.00 -19.29
CA THR A 237 -19.93 -5.89 -18.38
C THR A 237 -19.29 -6.11 -17.01
N ASP A 238 -18.73 -5.04 -16.46
CA ASP A 238 -18.14 -5.07 -15.13
C ASP A 238 -19.22 -5.26 -14.08
N ARG A 239 -18.90 -5.95 -12.98
CA ARG A 239 -19.85 -6.18 -11.88
C ARG A 239 -19.30 -5.65 -10.58
N ILE A 240 -20.15 -4.98 -9.82
CA ILE A 240 -19.79 -4.45 -8.50
C ILE A 240 -20.66 -5.12 -7.45
N TYR A 241 -20.00 -5.64 -6.43
CA TYR A 241 -20.58 -6.25 -5.25
C TYR A 241 -20.16 -5.47 -4.02
N GLY A 242 -21.00 -5.43 -2.99
CA GLY A 242 -20.71 -4.69 -1.77
C GLY A 242 -21.15 -5.43 -0.52
N TRP A 243 -20.40 -5.23 0.55
CA TRP A 243 -20.70 -5.70 1.89
C TRP A 243 -20.52 -4.57 2.89
N ARG A 244 -21.31 -4.61 3.95
CA ARG A 244 -21.20 -3.73 5.11
C ARG A 244 -20.55 -4.49 6.25
N LEU A 245 -19.55 -3.88 6.88
CA LEU A 245 -18.94 -4.42 8.08
C LEU A 245 -19.88 -4.22 9.28
N ARG A 246 -20.26 -5.33 9.93
CA ARG A 246 -21.16 -5.34 11.09
C ARG A 246 -20.66 -6.35 12.12
N GLY A 247 -20.24 -5.83 13.27
CA GLY A 247 -19.65 -6.68 14.31
C GLY A 247 -18.38 -7.32 13.78
N GLU A 248 -18.36 -8.65 13.74
CA GLU A 248 -17.19 -9.43 13.29
C GLU A 248 -17.32 -9.95 11.85
N GLY A 249 -18.43 -9.67 11.16
CA GLY A 249 -18.73 -10.21 9.84
C GLY A 249 -19.14 -9.18 8.79
N LEU A 250 -19.34 -9.67 7.58
CA LEU A 250 -19.74 -8.89 6.41
C LEU A 250 -21.19 -9.20 6.03
N SER A 251 -22.05 -8.20 6.13
CA SER A 251 -23.45 -8.30 5.68
C SER A 251 -23.57 -7.84 4.23
N PRO A 252 -24.25 -8.59 3.34
CA PRO A 252 -24.35 -8.24 1.93
C PRO A 252 -25.14 -6.93 1.74
N LEU A 253 -24.68 -6.08 0.83
CA LEU A 253 -25.44 -4.92 0.35
C LEU A 253 -26.38 -5.35 -0.78
N THR A 254 -27.54 -4.71 -0.85
CA THR A 254 -28.43 -4.83 -2.00
C THR A 254 -27.84 -4.13 -3.22
N ALA A 255 -28.25 -4.54 -4.43
CA ALA A 255 -27.85 -3.86 -5.67
C ALA A 255 -28.13 -2.35 -5.64
N GLY A 256 -29.25 -1.93 -5.03
CA GLY A 256 -29.59 -0.52 -4.84
C GLY A 256 -28.64 0.22 -3.89
N GLU A 257 -28.27 -0.41 -2.77
CA GLU A 257 -27.28 0.19 -1.86
C GLU A 257 -25.90 0.33 -2.50
N VAL A 258 -25.48 -0.62 -3.33
CA VAL A 258 -24.21 -0.52 -4.08
C VAL A 258 -24.29 0.59 -5.13
N PHE A 259 -25.40 0.67 -5.87
CA PHE A 259 -25.65 1.72 -6.85
C PHE A 259 -25.61 3.11 -6.21
N ASP A 260 -26.33 3.31 -5.11
CA ASP A 260 -26.40 4.58 -4.39
C ASP A 260 -25.02 5.00 -3.89
N ALA A 261 -24.22 4.06 -3.38
CA ALA A 261 -22.85 4.33 -2.92
C ALA A 261 -21.91 4.79 -4.05
N TYR A 262 -22.03 4.23 -5.26
CA TYR A 262 -21.21 4.63 -6.41
C TYR A 262 -21.71 5.88 -7.13
N CYS A 263 -22.99 6.23 -6.95
CA CYS A 263 -23.59 7.43 -7.52
C CYS A 263 -23.60 8.61 -6.55
N THR A 264 -22.82 8.56 -5.47
CA THR A 264 -22.71 9.63 -4.47
C THR A 264 -21.25 10.02 -4.28
N ASP A 265 -20.94 11.30 -4.42
CA ASP A 265 -19.61 11.84 -4.14
C ASP A 265 -19.27 11.70 -2.66
N ILE A 266 -18.09 11.16 -2.35
CA ILE A 266 -17.71 10.86 -0.97
C ILE A 266 -17.39 12.12 -0.15
N GLU A 267 -16.98 13.21 -0.80
CA GLU A 267 -16.64 14.48 -0.13
C GLU A 267 -17.85 15.40 -0.03
N SER A 268 -18.60 15.58 -1.11
CA SER A 268 -19.71 16.54 -1.18
C SER A 268 -21.08 15.92 -0.88
N GLY A 269 -21.23 14.60 -1.07
CA GLY A 269 -22.53 13.92 -1.03
C GLY A 269 -23.41 14.19 -2.26
N ASP A 270 -22.88 14.85 -3.29
CA ASP A 270 -23.63 15.13 -4.51
C ASP A 270 -23.82 13.88 -5.36
N LEU A 271 -24.87 13.87 -6.18
CA LEU A 271 -25.13 12.76 -7.09
C LEU A 271 -24.17 12.78 -8.27
N ILE A 272 -23.52 11.64 -8.50
CA ILE A 272 -22.67 11.37 -9.66
C ILE A 272 -23.46 10.48 -10.62
N SER A 273 -23.34 10.74 -11.93
CA SER A 273 -23.92 9.86 -12.95
C SER A 273 -23.32 8.46 -12.87
N PRO A 274 -24.13 7.40 -12.99
CA PRO A 274 -23.62 6.04 -12.96
C PRO A 274 -22.64 5.79 -14.12
N GLU A 275 -21.58 5.03 -13.84
CA GLU A 275 -20.65 4.54 -14.86
C GLU A 275 -21.39 3.68 -15.89
N SER A 276 -21.07 3.88 -17.17
CA SER A 276 -21.60 3.03 -18.26
C SER A 276 -20.91 1.67 -18.23
N ASP A 277 -21.61 0.63 -18.71
CA ASP A 277 -21.09 -0.74 -18.77
C ASP A 277 -20.70 -1.37 -17.42
N VAL A 278 -21.42 -0.98 -16.35
CA VAL A 278 -21.28 -1.53 -14.99
C VAL A 278 -22.63 -2.03 -14.45
N ASP A 279 -22.66 -3.27 -13.97
CA ASP A 279 -23.79 -3.89 -13.28
C ASP A 279 -23.58 -3.87 -11.75
N TYR A 280 -24.46 -3.16 -11.03
CA TYR A 280 -24.49 -3.16 -9.57
C TYR A 280 -25.30 -4.36 -9.07
N CYS A 281 -24.65 -5.25 -8.31
CA CYS A 281 -25.18 -6.57 -8.00
C CYS A 281 -25.25 -6.80 -6.49
N ALA A 282 -26.21 -7.62 -6.05
CA ALA A 282 -26.12 -8.23 -4.74
C ALA A 282 -24.95 -9.23 -4.73
N PRO A 283 -24.10 -9.24 -3.69
CA PRO A 283 -22.97 -10.16 -3.61
C PRO A 283 -23.44 -11.62 -3.50
N PRO A 284 -22.61 -12.58 -3.95
CA PRO A 284 -22.79 -13.98 -3.59
C PRO A 284 -22.72 -14.17 -2.07
N ASP A 285 -23.36 -15.22 -1.58
CA ASP A 285 -23.26 -15.61 -0.17
C ASP A 285 -21.82 -16.06 0.14
N LEU A 286 -21.25 -15.52 1.22
CA LEU A 286 -19.92 -15.90 1.69
C LEU A 286 -19.95 -17.21 2.48
N GLY A 287 -21.14 -17.76 2.76
CA GLY A 287 -21.34 -18.94 3.60
C GLY A 287 -21.17 -18.62 5.08
N ASP A 288 -21.55 -19.57 5.92
CA ASP A 288 -21.41 -19.45 7.37
C ASP A 288 -19.92 -19.49 7.76
N GLU A 289 -19.55 -18.71 8.78
CA GLU A 289 -18.27 -18.92 9.44
C GLU A 289 -18.21 -20.36 9.95
N PRO A 290 -17.15 -21.14 9.64
CA PRO A 290 -16.95 -22.41 10.32
C PRO A 290 -16.95 -22.12 11.81
N GLU A 291 -17.74 -22.87 12.59
CA GLU A 291 -17.91 -22.69 14.04
C GLU A 291 -16.56 -22.71 14.76
N THR A 292 -15.89 -21.56 14.80
CA THR A 292 -14.79 -21.29 15.69
C THR A 292 -15.44 -20.87 16.99
N GLY A 293 -15.92 -21.88 17.73
CA GLY A 293 -16.43 -21.82 19.10
C GLY A 293 -16.92 -20.44 19.52
N GLY A 294 -18.12 -20.08 19.07
CA GLY A 294 -18.71 -18.76 19.30
C GLY A 294 -18.52 -18.28 20.75
N HIS A 295 -17.92 -17.11 20.86
CA HIS A 295 -17.79 -16.38 22.12
C HIS A 295 -19.18 -16.06 22.67
N HIS A 296 -19.62 -16.82 23.66
CA HIS A 296 -20.72 -16.37 24.50
C HIS A 296 -20.18 -15.40 25.55
N HIS A 297 -20.62 -14.14 25.44
CA HIS A 297 -20.43 -13.06 26.42
C HIS A 297 -21.06 -13.38 27.77
#